data_AF-A0A9D1SE72-F1
#
_entry.id   AF-A0A9D1SE72-F1
#
_cell.length_a   1.000
_cell.length_b   1.000
_cell.length_c   1.000
_cell.angle_alpha   90.00
_cell.angle_beta   90.00
_cell.angle_gamma   90.00
#
_symmetry.space_group_name_H-M   'P 1'
#
loop_
_entity.id
_entity.type
_entity.pdbx_description
1 polymer ?
#
loop_
_entity_poly.entity_id
_entity_poly.type
_entity_poly.pdbx_seq_one_letter_code
_entity_poly.pdbx_strand_id
1 'polypeptide(L)'
;MSDISKDMSFIKGLAVGMEIDTKSNEGKLIMKLIETACEMADRIEELEGRIDDLTEELEELDEEVYDLSMDLDDIYENTADDDSFGYDFDDDDDDGLFEDFDEDDDNLFEIMCPECGEDVVVDFDLLDDENSIVCPNCHRNIELEFDIPDDESDISEDDDEDIDD
;
A
#
# COMPACT_ATOMS: atom_id res chain seq x y z
N MET A 1 -31.65 4.05 5.66
CA MET A 1 -30.86 5.27 5.44
C MET A 1 -31.70 6.51 5.66
N SER A 2 -31.08 7.61 6.08
CA SER A 2 -31.64 8.95 5.90
C SER A 2 -31.55 9.27 4.42
N ASP A 3 -32.66 9.52 3.72
CA ASP A 3 -32.61 9.93 2.32
C ASP A 3 -32.11 11.39 2.24
N ILE A 4 -30.80 11.57 2.31
CA ILE A 4 -30.15 12.90 2.24
C ILE A 4 -30.64 13.64 0.99
N SER A 5 -30.87 12.93 -0.12
CA SER A 5 -31.47 13.50 -1.34
C SER A 5 -32.89 14.05 -1.13
N LYS A 6 -33.74 13.38 -0.33
CA LYS A 6 -35.09 13.89 0.01
C LYS A 6 -35.03 15.11 0.92
N ASP A 7 -34.12 15.12 1.90
CA ASP A 7 -33.92 16.27 2.77
C ASP A 7 -33.39 17.48 2.00
N MET A 8 -32.42 17.27 1.10
CA MET A 8 -31.90 18.32 0.23
C MET A 8 -32.94 18.84 -0.76
N SER A 9 -33.78 17.96 -1.30
CA SER A 9 -34.92 18.35 -2.15
C SER A 9 -35.94 19.20 -1.38
N PHE A 10 -36.21 18.86 -0.12
CA PHE A 10 -37.07 19.64 0.75
C PHE A 10 -36.48 21.03 1.06
N ILE A 11 -35.18 21.10 1.40
CA ILE A 11 -34.46 22.37 1.64
C ILE A 11 -34.48 23.25 0.39
N LYS A 12 -34.26 22.67 -0.80
CA LYS A 12 -34.36 23.40 -2.07
C LYS A 12 -35.77 23.95 -2.30
N GLY A 13 -36.81 23.17 -2.00
CA GLY A 13 -38.20 23.62 -2.06
C GLY A 13 -38.50 24.78 -1.10
N LEU A 14 -37.99 24.69 0.14
CA LEU A 14 -38.09 25.77 1.13
C LEU A 14 -37.39 27.05 0.66
N ALA A 15 -36.18 26.95 0.12
CA ALA A 15 -35.42 28.09 -0.38
C ALA A 15 -36.15 28.82 -1.52
N VAL A 16 -36.84 28.08 -2.40
CA VAL A 16 -37.72 28.67 -3.42
C VAL A 16 -38.94 29.34 -2.78
N GLY A 17 -39.57 28.70 -1.79
CA GLY A 17 -40.75 29.23 -1.10
C GLY A 17 -40.48 30.45 -0.20
N MET A 18 -39.23 30.64 0.24
CA MET A 18 -38.79 31.81 1.00
C MET A 18 -38.55 33.05 0.13
N GLU A 19 -38.72 32.95 -1.19
CA GLU A 19 -38.51 34.04 -2.15
C GLU A 19 -37.13 34.70 -2.01
N ILE A 20 -36.08 33.89 -1.85
CA ILE A 20 -34.70 34.37 -1.80
C ILE A 20 -34.42 35.23 -3.03
N ASP A 21 -33.94 36.46 -2.83
CA ASP A 21 -33.58 37.35 -3.93
C ASP A 21 -32.34 36.81 -4.65
N THR A 22 -32.57 36.03 -5.70
CA THR A 22 -31.54 35.45 -6.57
C THR A 22 -30.71 36.48 -7.36
N LYS A 23 -31.04 37.78 -7.27
CA LYS A 23 -30.23 38.85 -7.86
C LYS A 23 -29.18 39.39 -6.89
N SER A 24 -29.46 39.32 -5.58
CA SER A 24 -28.51 39.67 -4.53
C SER A 24 -27.30 38.73 -4.55
N ASN A 25 -26.16 39.18 -4.04
CA ASN A 25 -24.96 38.34 -3.96
C ASN A 25 -25.17 37.20 -2.96
N GLU A 26 -25.85 37.48 -1.86
CA GLU A 26 -26.22 36.56 -0.81
C GLU A 26 -27.16 35.46 -1.33
N GLY A 27 -28.19 35.84 -2.09
CA GLY A 27 -29.14 34.89 -2.67
C GLY A 27 -28.50 33.98 -3.71
N LYS A 28 -27.58 34.51 -4.54
CA LYS A 28 -26.79 33.68 -5.47
C LYS A 28 -25.92 32.67 -4.74
N LEU A 29 -25.26 33.09 -3.66
CA LEU A 29 -24.43 32.21 -2.84
C LEU A 29 -25.26 31.09 -2.21
N ILE A 30 -26.39 31.44 -1.59
CA ILE A 30 -27.29 30.45 -0.95
C ILE A 30 -27.82 29.44 -1.98
N MET A 31 -28.27 29.91 -3.15
CA MET A 31 -28.75 29.00 -4.20
C MET A 31 -27.64 28.07 -4.69
N LYS A 32 -26.41 28.59 -4.87
CA LYS A 32 -25.29 27.76 -5.30
C LYS A 32 -24.91 26.71 -4.25
N LEU A 33 -24.92 27.07 -2.96
CA LEU A 33 -24.68 26.14 -1.86
C LEU A 33 -25.73 25.02 -1.83
N ILE A 34 -27.00 25.36 -2.02
CA ILE A 34 -28.09 24.37 -2.05
C ILE A 34 -27.95 23.45 -3.27
N GLU A 35 -27.65 23.99 -4.45
CA GLU A 35 -27.40 23.18 -5.66
C GLU A 35 -26.26 22.19 -5.44
N THR A 36 -25.11 22.68 -4.96
CA THR A 36 -23.95 21.82 -4.70
C THR A 36 -24.25 20.78 -3.63
N ALA A 37 -25.01 21.12 -2.58
CA ALA A 37 -25.42 20.15 -1.57
C ALA A 37 -26.41 19.10 -2.11
N CYS A 38 -27.29 19.44 -3.07
CA CYS A 38 -28.09 18.44 -3.79
C CYS A 38 -27.20 17.51 -4.62
N GLU A 39 -26.25 18.06 -5.37
CA GLU A 39 -25.30 17.27 -6.17
C GLU A 39 -24.48 16.31 -5.27
N MET A 40 -24.06 16.78 -4.10
CA MET A 40 -23.37 15.93 -3.11
C MET A 40 -24.28 14.82 -2.58
N ALA A 41 -25.55 15.11 -2.33
CA ALA A 41 -26.52 14.11 -1.90
C ALA A 41 -26.71 12.99 -2.96
N ASP A 42 -26.82 13.38 -4.22
CA ASP A 42 -26.96 12.42 -5.34
C ASP A 42 -25.69 11.56 -5.49
N ARG A 43 -24.50 12.14 -5.29
CA ARG A 43 -23.23 11.39 -5.29
C ARG A 43 -23.09 10.44 -4.11
N ILE A 44 -23.61 10.81 -2.95
CA ILE A 44 -23.64 9.92 -1.78
C ILE A 44 -24.54 8.72 -2.06
N GLU A 45 -25.72 8.92 -2.66
CA GLU A 45 -26.62 7.82 -3.04
C GLU A 45 -25.99 6.88 -4.08
N GLU A 46 -25.26 7.43 -5.05
CA GLU A 46 -24.46 6.64 -6.01
C GLU A 46 -23.35 5.83 -5.31
N LEU A 47 -22.68 6.40 -4.31
CA LEU A 47 -21.66 5.70 -3.53
C LEU A 47 -22.25 4.62 -2.64
N GLU A 48 -23.39 4.87 -1.99
CA GLU A 48 -24.11 3.87 -1.20
C GLU A 48 -24.46 2.65 -2.08
N GLY A 49 -24.96 2.88 -3.30
CA GLY A 49 -25.23 1.78 -4.24
C GLY A 49 -23.98 0.98 -4.61
N ARG A 50 -22.86 1.65 -4.86
CA ARG A 50 -21.58 0.95 -5.14
C ARG A 50 -21.05 0.18 -3.93
N ILE A 51 -21.31 0.63 -2.71
CA ILE A 51 -20.94 -0.10 -1.49
C ILE A 51 -21.79 -1.35 -1.35
N ASP A 52 -23.08 -1.26 -1.64
CA ASP A 52 -23.98 -2.42 -1.64
C ASP A 52 -23.51 -3.47 -2.65
N ASP A 53 -23.19 -3.05 -3.88
CA ASP A 53 -22.65 -3.93 -4.94
C ASP A 53 -21.34 -4.62 -4.49
N LEU A 54 -20.39 -3.86 -3.94
CA LEU A 54 -19.12 -4.41 -3.43
C LEU A 54 -19.33 -5.35 -2.23
N THR A 55 -20.37 -5.13 -1.43
CA THR A 55 -20.68 -6.01 -0.31
C THR A 55 -21.16 -7.36 -0.81
N GLU A 56 -22.01 -7.38 -1.85
CA GLU A 56 -22.44 -8.63 -2.50
C GLU A 56 -21.25 -9.38 -3.13
N GLU A 57 -20.36 -8.68 -3.83
CA GLU A 57 -19.14 -9.28 -4.40
C GLU A 57 -18.21 -9.87 -3.32
N LEU A 58 -18.08 -9.21 -2.16
CA LEU A 58 -17.29 -9.73 -1.03
C LEU A 58 -17.91 -10.98 -0.41
N GLU A 59 -19.24 -11.05 -0.33
CA GLU A 59 -19.95 -12.25 0.15
C GLU A 59 -19.73 -13.44 -0.80
N GLU A 60 -19.73 -13.22 -2.11
CA GLU A 60 -19.40 -14.26 -3.11
C GLU A 60 -17.95 -14.75 -2.96
N LEU A 61 -17.00 -13.83 -2.80
CA LEU A 61 -15.59 -14.19 -2.61
C LEU A 61 -15.35 -14.97 -1.30
N ASP A 62 -16.06 -14.63 -0.22
CA ASP A 62 -15.95 -15.35 1.06
C ASP A 62 -16.39 -16.81 0.91
N GLU A 63 -17.47 -17.07 0.16
CA GLU A 63 -17.92 -18.43 -0.17
C GLU A 63 -16.87 -19.19 -1.00
N GLU A 64 -16.30 -18.58 -2.04
CA GLU A 64 -15.25 -19.20 -2.84
C GLU A 64 -14.00 -19.55 -2.03
N VAL A 65 -13.56 -18.65 -1.15
CA VAL A 65 -12.41 -18.89 -0.27
C VAL A 65 -12.70 -20.02 0.72
N TYR A 66 -13.92 -20.09 1.24
CA TYR A 66 -14.33 -21.19 2.11
C TYR A 66 -14.26 -22.54 1.40
N ASP A 67 -14.79 -22.63 0.18
CA ASP A 67 -14.74 -23.84 -0.63
C ASP A 67 -13.31 -24.27 -0.93
N LEU A 68 -12.43 -23.33 -1.35
CA LEU A 68 -11.02 -23.63 -1.56
C LEU A 68 -10.32 -24.11 -0.29
N SER A 69 -10.68 -23.55 0.87
CA SER A 69 -10.12 -23.99 2.16
C SER A 69 -10.50 -25.43 2.47
N MET A 70 -11.75 -25.83 2.21
CA MET A 70 -12.18 -27.21 2.42
C MET A 70 -11.47 -28.18 1.47
N ASP A 71 -11.33 -27.82 0.19
CA ASP A 71 -10.60 -28.61 -0.80
C ASP A 71 -9.13 -28.80 -0.41
N LEU A 72 -8.49 -27.77 0.16
CA LEU A 72 -7.11 -27.83 0.63
C LEU A 72 -6.98 -28.79 1.83
N ASP A 73 -7.87 -28.68 2.82
CA ASP A 73 -7.89 -29.56 3.99
C ASP A 73 -8.03 -31.03 3.58
N ASP A 74 -8.91 -31.33 2.61
CA ASP A 74 -9.07 -32.67 2.04
C ASP A 74 -7.77 -33.20 1.41
N ILE A 75 -6.99 -32.35 0.72
CA ILE A 75 -5.69 -32.73 0.14
C ILE A 75 -4.66 -33.01 1.25
N TYR A 76 -4.60 -32.17 2.28
CA TYR A 76 -3.68 -32.38 3.42
C TYR A 76 -4.00 -33.67 4.18
N GLU A 77 -5.28 -33.98 4.41
CA GLU A 77 -5.67 -35.24 5.07
C GLU A 77 -5.32 -36.47 4.22
N ASN A 78 -5.45 -36.39 2.89
CA ASN A 78 -5.12 -37.50 1.99
C ASN A 78 -3.61 -37.65 1.71
N THR A 79 -2.79 -36.64 1.98
CA THR A 79 -1.33 -36.67 1.76
C THR A 79 -0.54 -36.91 3.04
N ALA A 80 -1.12 -36.66 4.22
CA ALA A 80 -0.51 -36.91 5.53
C ALA A 80 -0.41 -38.41 5.91
N ASP A 81 -0.96 -39.33 5.11
CA ASP A 81 -0.77 -40.79 5.27
C ASP A 81 0.33 -41.37 4.35
N ASP A 82 1.04 -40.53 3.56
CA ASP A 82 2.15 -40.93 2.67
C ASP A 82 3.53 -40.43 3.13
N ASP A 83 3.70 -40.17 4.43
CA ASP A 83 5.02 -40.05 5.08
C ASP A 83 5.77 -41.41 5.19
N SER A 84 5.49 -42.33 4.25
CA SER A 84 6.28 -43.53 3.99
C SER A 84 7.24 -43.35 2.80
N PHE A 85 7.63 -42.12 2.46
CA PHE A 85 8.90 -41.91 1.76
C PHE A 85 10.04 -42.02 2.76
N GLY A 86 10.41 -43.27 3.05
CA GLY A 86 11.66 -43.63 3.69
C GLY A 86 12.83 -43.17 2.82
N TYR A 87 13.29 -41.94 3.04
CA TYR A 87 14.64 -41.55 2.69
C TYR A 87 15.57 -42.22 3.68
N ASP A 88 16.04 -43.40 3.28
CA ASP A 88 17.16 -44.09 3.87
C ASP A 88 18.37 -43.16 3.80
N PHE A 89 18.70 -42.55 4.93
CA PHE A 89 19.93 -41.76 5.09
C PHE A 89 21.08 -42.77 5.22
N ASP A 90 21.39 -43.44 4.12
CA ASP A 90 22.64 -44.18 3.96
C ASP A 90 23.63 -43.25 3.24
N ASP A 91 24.67 -42.93 4.01
CA ASP A 91 25.96 -42.30 3.75
C ASP A 91 26.44 -42.12 2.29
N ASP A 92 27.24 -41.04 2.19
CA ASP A 92 28.41 -40.82 1.32
C ASP A 92 28.26 -39.84 0.16
N ASP A 93 29.07 -38.76 0.30
CA ASP A 93 29.67 -37.91 -0.74
C ASP A 93 28.74 -37.12 -1.68
N ASP A 94 28.67 -35.80 -1.49
CA ASP A 94 29.27 -34.83 -2.45
C ASP A 94 29.09 -33.41 -1.90
N ASP A 95 30.15 -32.98 -1.25
CA ASP A 95 30.60 -31.62 -1.04
C ASP A 95 30.55 -30.75 -2.31
N GLY A 96 29.81 -29.62 -2.24
CA GLY A 96 30.20 -28.41 -2.97
C GLY A 96 29.24 -27.86 -4.03
N LEU A 97 28.00 -27.52 -3.68
CA LEU A 97 27.19 -26.64 -4.55
C LEU A 97 26.28 -25.68 -3.78
N PHE A 98 26.83 -24.95 -2.80
CA PHE A 98 26.12 -23.87 -2.11
C PHE A 98 27.06 -22.73 -1.69
N GLU A 99 27.82 -22.17 -2.64
CA GLU A 99 28.42 -20.84 -2.51
C GLU A 99 28.37 -20.17 -3.88
N ASP A 100 27.23 -19.51 -4.14
CA ASP A 100 27.08 -18.32 -4.99
C ASP A 100 25.66 -17.81 -4.69
N PHE A 101 25.43 -17.43 -3.43
CA PHE A 101 24.43 -16.41 -3.14
C PHE A 101 25.19 -15.11 -3.33
N ASP A 102 24.91 -14.44 -4.46
CA ASP A 102 25.49 -13.15 -4.80
C ASP A 102 25.31 -12.20 -3.60
N GLU A 103 26.43 -11.76 -2.98
CA GLU A 103 26.49 -10.72 -1.93
C GLU A 103 26.08 -9.32 -2.46
N ASP A 104 25.58 -9.23 -3.69
CA ASP A 104 25.26 -7.98 -4.40
C ASP A 104 23.82 -7.47 -4.13
N ASP A 105 22.96 -8.22 -3.40
CA ASP A 105 21.55 -7.83 -3.13
C ASP A 105 21.36 -7.01 -1.84
N ASP A 106 22.43 -6.79 -1.05
CA ASP A 106 22.36 -6.09 0.24
C ASP A 106 22.22 -4.56 0.11
N ASN A 107 22.39 -3.99 -1.09
CA ASN A 107 22.35 -2.54 -1.36
C ASN A 107 21.03 -2.03 -1.97
N LEU A 108 20.00 -2.88 -2.05
CA LEU A 108 18.72 -2.57 -2.67
C LEU A 108 17.65 -2.20 -1.62
N PHE A 109 16.93 -1.09 -1.80
CA PHE A 109 15.83 -0.69 -0.92
C PHE A 109 14.63 -0.12 -1.70
N GLU A 110 13.43 -0.27 -1.13
CA GLU A 110 12.18 0.19 -1.74
C GLU A 110 11.71 1.51 -1.14
N ILE A 111 11.36 2.46 -2.00
CA ILE A 111 10.76 3.75 -1.61
C ILE A 111 9.51 4.04 -2.43
N MET A 112 8.55 4.74 -1.83
CA MET A 112 7.37 5.21 -2.55
C MET A 112 7.67 6.53 -3.26
N CYS A 113 7.46 6.60 -4.58
CA CYS A 113 7.63 7.84 -5.33
C CYS A 113 6.62 8.91 -4.87
N PRO A 114 7.06 10.11 -4.45
CA PRO A 114 6.14 11.16 -3.96
C PRO A 114 5.24 11.76 -5.06
N GLU A 115 5.60 11.57 -6.33
CA GLU A 115 4.93 12.18 -7.47
C GLU A 115 3.88 11.26 -8.12
N CYS A 116 4.08 9.94 -8.08
CA CYS A 116 3.13 8.98 -8.66
C CYS A 116 2.61 7.92 -7.68
N GLY A 117 3.17 7.82 -6.48
CA GLY A 117 2.73 6.87 -5.44
C GLY A 117 3.06 5.40 -5.75
N GLU A 118 3.96 5.14 -6.70
CA GLU A 118 4.42 3.80 -7.05
C GLU A 118 5.68 3.46 -6.25
N ASP A 119 5.81 2.21 -5.83
CA ASP A 119 7.01 1.71 -5.16
C ASP A 119 8.15 1.57 -6.18
N VAL A 120 9.28 2.19 -5.88
CA VAL A 120 10.48 2.24 -6.70
C VAL A 120 11.60 1.55 -5.92
N VAL A 121 12.22 0.58 -6.59
CA VAL A 121 13.40 -0.11 -6.10
C VAL A 121 14.64 0.72 -6.44
N VAL A 122 15.45 1.04 -5.43
CA VAL A 122 16.63 1.91 -5.53
C VAL A 122 17.86 1.17 -5.04
N ASP A 123 18.90 1.20 -5.87
CA ASP A 123 20.22 0.65 -5.56
C ASP A 123 21.13 1.77 -5.04
N PHE A 124 21.72 1.59 -3.85
CA PHE A 124 22.63 2.56 -3.25
C PHE A 124 23.83 2.88 -4.14
N ASP A 125 24.33 1.92 -4.93
CA ASP A 125 25.49 2.12 -5.78
C ASP A 125 25.19 2.97 -7.02
N LEU A 126 23.91 3.16 -7.35
CA LEU A 126 23.44 4.02 -8.45
C LEU A 126 23.06 5.43 -7.99
N LEU A 127 23.15 5.74 -6.70
CA LEU A 127 22.92 7.09 -6.21
C LEU A 127 24.16 7.95 -6.46
N ASP A 128 23.99 9.01 -7.25
CA ASP A 128 25.03 10.04 -7.42
C ASP A 128 25.29 10.77 -6.07
N ASP A 129 26.41 11.50 -5.97
CA ASP A 129 26.81 12.29 -4.77
C ASP A 129 25.74 13.28 -4.23
N GLU A 130 24.67 13.53 -4.99
CA GLU A 130 23.52 14.37 -4.63
C GLU A 130 22.28 13.55 -4.21
N ASN A 131 22.42 12.23 -4.03
CA ASN A 131 21.38 11.30 -3.57
C ASN A 131 20.06 11.40 -4.36
N SER A 132 20.16 11.51 -5.70
CA SER A 132 19.00 11.67 -6.58
C SER A 132 18.84 10.51 -7.56
N ILE A 133 17.61 10.03 -7.76
CA ILE A 133 17.27 8.97 -8.74
C ILE A 133 16.05 9.35 -9.58
N VAL A 134 16.00 8.88 -10.84
CA VAL A 134 14.86 9.12 -11.74
C VAL A 134 13.83 8.01 -11.58
N CYS A 135 12.60 8.36 -11.23
CA CYS A 135 11.50 7.39 -11.16
C CYS A 135 11.23 6.75 -12.54
N PRO A 136 11.20 5.41 -12.66
CA PRO A 136 10.93 4.75 -13.94
C PRO A 136 9.48 4.93 -14.43
N ASN A 137 8.54 5.18 -13.51
CA ASN A 137 7.13 5.36 -13.85
C ASN A 137 6.85 6.79 -14.32
N CYS A 138 7.20 7.80 -13.51
CA CYS A 138 6.85 9.20 -13.81
C CYS A 138 7.99 10.05 -14.41
N HIS A 139 9.20 9.50 -14.52
CA HIS A 139 10.39 10.14 -15.09
C HIS A 139 10.78 11.47 -14.42
N ARG A 140 10.43 11.64 -13.14
CA ARG A 140 10.84 12.78 -12.31
C ARG A 140 11.94 12.36 -11.35
N ASN A 141 12.79 13.32 -10.99
CA ASN A 141 13.83 13.11 -9.99
C ASN A 141 13.19 12.99 -8.61
N ILE A 142 13.64 11.98 -7.87
CA ILE A 142 13.38 11.76 -6.46
C ILE A 142 14.67 12.14 -5.74
N GLU A 143 14.60 13.14 -4.87
CA GLU A 143 15.70 13.52 -3.97
C GLU A 143 15.54 12.72 -2.67
N LEU A 144 16.60 12.03 -2.25
CA LEU A 144 16.62 11.22 -1.03
C LEU A 144 17.46 11.91 0.04
N GLU A 145 16.82 12.28 1.15
CA GLU A 145 17.51 12.77 2.34
C GLU A 145 17.85 11.56 3.23
N PHE A 146 19.11 11.12 3.21
CA PHE A 146 19.61 10.14 4.17
C PHE A 146 20.15 10.90 5.39
N ASP A 147 19.43 10.82 6.51
CA ASP A 147 20.01 11.16 7.82
C ASP A 147 21.01 10.05 8.19
N ILE A 148 22.22 10.12 7.64
CA ILE A 148 23.34 9.32 8.15
C ILE A 148 23.64 9.89 9.54
N PRO A 149 23.43 9.16 10.65
CA PRO A 149 24.01 9.58 11.91
C PRO A 149 25.53 9.57 11.70
N ASP A 150 26.15 10.75 11.80
CA ASP A 150 27.62 10.93 11.83
C ASP A 150 28.19 10.07 12.98
N ASP A 151 28.42 8.79 12.73
CA ASP A 151 29.23 7.91 13.57
C ASP A 151 30.62 7.80 12.95
N GLU A 152 31.23 8.96 12.66
CA GLU A 152 32.66 9.13 12.85
C GLU A 152 32.93 9.16 14.37
N SER A 153 32.86 8.00 15.02
CA SER A 153 33.42 7.81 16.35
C SER A 153 34.71 7.01 16.25
N ASP A 154 35.81 7.77 16.28
CA ASP A 154 37.12 7.41 16.84
C ASP A 154 37.36 5.91 17.09
N ILE A 155 37.83 5.20 16.07
CA ILE A 155 38.67 4.02 16.27
C ILE A 155 40.02 4.55 16.77
N SER A 156 40.12 4.77 18.07
CA SER A 156 41.42 4.87 18.73
C SER A 156 42.14 3.55 18.49
N GLU A 157 43.21 3.60 17.69
CA GLU A 157 44.26 2.59 17.65
C GLU A 157 44.83 2.44 19.07
N ASP A 158 44.27 1.51 19.84
CA ASP A 158 44.96 0.94 21.00
C ASP A 158 46.07 0.03 20.45
N ASP A 159 47.24 0.63 20.25
CA ASP A 159 48.51 -0.07 20.09
C ASP A 159 48.76 -0.95 21.34
N ASP A 160 48.31 -2.20 21.29
CA ASP A 160 48.87 -3.28 22.09
C ASP A 160 50.30 -3.57 21.58
N GLU A 161 51.29 -2.80 22.04
CA GLU A 161 52.70 -3.20 22.03
C GLU A 161 53.16 -3.63 23.45
N ASP A 162 53.31 -4.95 23.56
CA ASP A 162 54.33 -5.69 24.30
C ASP A 162 54.26 -5.80 25.83
N ILE A 163 53.67 -6.93 26.25
CA ILE A 163 54.24 -7.76 27.32
C ILE A 163 55.55 -8.35 26.79
N ASP A 164 56.67 -8.05 27.45
CA ASP A 164 57.80 -8.98 27.57
C ASP A 164 58.54 -8.77 28.91
N ASP A 165 58.98 -9.91 29.45
CA ASP A 165 59.59 -10.21 30.77
C ASP A 165 60.65 -9.24 31.35
#